data_AF-A0A7S8EBD1-F1
#
_entry.id   AF-A0A7S8EBD1-F1
#
_cell.length_a   1.000
_cell.length_b   1.000
_cell.length_c   1.000
_cell.angle_alpha   90.00
_cell.angle_beta   90.00
_cell.angle_gamma   90.00
#
_symmetry.space_group_name_H-M   'P 1'
#
loop_
_entity.id
_entity.type
_entity.pdbx_description
1 polymer ?
#
loop_
_entity_poly.entity_id
_entity_poly.type
_entity_poly.pdbx_seq_one_letter_code
_entity_poly.pdbx_strand_id
1 'polypeptide(L)'
;MTNDAARLGVKTLKVNINHSTVNTEVLDAKTIRLGLTQVKSIGESSAERILAARQEGSFTSLDDLCRRTRLPERKIENLIQAGAVDAWGIPRRKLIWQAGLYKVDEDELDLQFLAEELELPLQHVMQEQAMEYSVTGINTGDHLMSYARDWLRQRDILASYELADCGHNSIVRVAGQNRVAQSPQTAKGMTFLTLEDEWGMMNIVVRPDIFGRYARIILDSPLLLVKGLLERGDGGTINVVAHQFAALFI
;
A
#
# COMPACT_ATOMS: atom_id res chain seq x y z
N MET A 1 -12.49 -4.01 -1.70
CA MET A 1 -13.04 -2.75 -2.25
C MET A 1 -12.42 -2.34 -3.57
N THR A 2 -11.13 -2.04 -3.71
CA THR A 2 -10.59 -1.62 -5.02
C THR A 2 -10.59 -2.72 -6.06
N ASN A 3 -10.36 -3.97 -5.68
CA ASN A 3 -10.44 -5.07 -6.65
C ASN A 3 -11.90 -5.36 -7.08
N ASP A 4 -12.89 -5.14 -6.21
CA ASP A 4 -14.31 -5.19 -6.61
C ASP A 4 -14.67 -4.00 -7.51
N ALA A 5 -14.20 -2.80 -7.17
CA ALA A 5 -14.37 -1.61 -8.00
C ALA A 5 -13.73 -1.80 -9.38
N ALA A 6 -12.49 -2.31 -9.45
CA ALA A 6 -11.79 -2.62 -10.69
C ALA A 6 -12.50 -3.72 -11.49
N ARG A 7 -12.99 -4.78 -10.84
CA ARG A 7 -13.83 -5.83 -11.46
C ARG A 7 -15.13 -5.27 -12.02
N LEU A 8 -15.70 -4.25 -11.39
CA LEU A 8 -16.90 -3.54 -11.86
C LEU A 8 -16.58 -2.41 -12.86
N GLY A 9 -15.31 -2.23 -13.24
CA GLY A 9 -14.87 -1.20 -14.19
C GLY A 9 -14.96 0.23 -13.64
N VAL A 10 -14.92 0.39 -12.32
CA VAL A 10 -14.92 1.69 -11.62
C VAL A 10 -13.47 2.16 -11.45
N LYS A 11 -13.16 3.30 -12.03
CA LYS A 11 -11.88 4.01 -11.87
C LYS A 11 -11.78 4.60 -10.47
N THR A 12 -10.70 4.32 -9.78
CA THR A 12 -10.41 4.87 -8.45
C THR A 12 -9.30 5.92 -8.57
N LEU A 13 -9.64 7.19 -8.34
CA LEU A 13 -8.67 8.28 -8.30
C LEU A 13 -8.02 8.37 -6.92
N LYS A 14 -6.71 8.63 -6.92
CA LYS A 14 -5.92 8.87 -5.71
C LYS A 14 -6.49 10.00 -4.85
N VAL A 15 -6.10 9.97 -3.59
CA VAL A 15 -6.23 11.14 -2.71
C VAL A 15 -5.53 12.31 -3.38
N ASN A 16 -6.09 13.52 -3.27
CA ASN A 16 -5.47 14.74 -3.76
C ASN A 16 -5.82 15.89 -2.82
N ILE A 17 -4.80 16.63 -2.37
CA ILE A 17 -4.96 17.67 -1.36
C ILE A 17 -5.90 18.81 -1.80
N ASN A 18 -5.97 19.06 -3.12
CA ASN A 18 -6.79 20.10 -3.72
C ASN A 18 -8.19 19.62 -4.15
N HIS A 19 -8.41 18.31 -4.28
CA HIS A 19 -9.67 17.78 -4.84
C HIS A 19 -10.40 16.77 -3.96
N SER A 20 -9.72 16.07 -3.05
CA SER A 20 -10.37 15.11 -2.14
C SER A 20 -11.10 15.85 -1.02
N THR A 21 -12.23 15.30 -0.57
CA THR A 21 -12.89 15.70 0.67
C THR A 21 -12.49 14.77 1.81
N VAL A 22 -13.17 14.85 2.96
CA VAL A 22 -12.88 13.99 4.12
C VAL A 22 -13.01 12.52 3.74
N ASN A 23 -14.12 12.14 3.11
CA ASN A 23 -14.46 10.75 2.78
C ASN A 23 -14.38 10.49 1.27
N THR A 24 -14.39 9.22 0.89
CA THR A 24 -14.41 8.83 -0.53
C THR A 24 -15.68 9.32 -1.20
N GLU A 25 -15.55 9.97 -2.35
CA GLU A 25 -16.67 10.53 -3.11
C GLU A 25 -16.85 9.85 -4.46
N VAL A 26 -18.11 9.73 -4.88
CA VAL A 26 -18.49 9.31 -6.23
C VAL A 26 -18.51 10.54 -7.12
N LEU A 27 -17.60 10.60 -8.10
CA LEU A 27 -17.52 11.72 -9.05
C LEU A 27 -18.50 11.52 -10.21
N ASP A 28 -18.65 10.29 -10.66
CA ASP A 28 -19.59 9.88 -11.70
C ASP A 28 -19.88 8.37 -11.59
N ALA A 29 -20.68 7.84 -12.52
CA ALA A 29 -21.14 6.44 -12.52
C ALA A 29 -20.02 5.38 -12.53
N LYS A 30 -18.80 5.74 -12.96
CA LYS A 30 -17.65 4.83 -13.03
C LYS A 30 -16.38 5.41 -12.41
N THR A 31 -16.47 6.48 -11.63
CA THR A 31 -15.29 7.11 -11.04
C THR A 31 -15.54 7.50 -9.59
N ILE A 32 -14.64 7.04 -8.71
CA ILE A 32 -14.58 7.47 -7.31
C ILE A 32 -13.26 8.18 -7.05
N ARG A 33 -13.23 9.11 -6.08
CA ARG A 33 -12.00 9.72 -5.55
C ARG A 33 -11.84 9.36 -4.09
N LEU A 34 -10.68 8.84 -3.72
CA LEU A 34 -10.38 8.52 -2.33
C LEU A 34 -10.40 9.78 -1.45
N GLY A 35 -11.03 9.66 -0.28
CA GLY A 35 -11.05 10.70 0.73
C GLY A 35 -9.73 10.83 1.47
N LEU A 36 -9.50 11.98 2.10
CA LEU A 36 -8.31 12.25 2.91
C LEU A 36 -8.15 11.29 4.09
N THR A 37 -9.26 10.80 4.67
CA THR A 37 -9.23 9.86 5.80
C THR A 37 -8.74 8.47 5.45
N GLN A 38 -8.61 8.15 4.16
CA GLN A 38 -8.01 6.89 3.70
C GLN A 38 -6.50 6.85 3.92
N VAL A 39 -5.86 8.01 4.12
CA VAL A 39 -4.43 8.07 4.40
C VAL A 39 -4.19 7.76 5.87
N LYS A 40 -3.33 6.77 6.15
CA LYS A 40 -2.88 6.39 7.49
C LYS A 40 -2.48 7.64 8.26
N SER A 41 -2.96 7.74 9.50
CA SER A 41 -2.77 8.87 10.42
C SER A 41 -3.50 10.19 10.10
N ILE A 42 -4.20 10.28 8.97
CA ILE A 42 -5.10 11.39 8.67
C ILE A 42 -6.49 11.04 9.19
N GLY A 43 -6.78 11.50 10.41
CA GLY A 43 -8.14 11.45 10.95
C GLY A 43 -9.01 12.59 10.42
N GLU A 44 -10.31 12.54 10.73
CA GLU A 44 -11.30 13.54 10.33
C GLU A 44 -10.87 14.97 10.68
N SER A 45 -10.38 15.21 11.89
CA SER A 45 -9.89 16.54 12.30
C SER A 45 -8.72 17.07 11.46
N SER A 46 -7.87 16.18 10.93
CA SER A 46 -6.75 16.57 10.07
C SER A 46 -7.24 16.83 8.65
N ALA A 47 -8.19 16.02 8.16
CA ALA A 47 -8.84 16.22 6.89
C ALA A 47 -9.62 17.55 6.85
N GLU A 48 -10.43 17.83 7.86
CA GLU A 48 -11.16 19.10 8.00
C GLU A 48 -10.22 20.30 8.04
N ARG A 49 -9.08 20.18 8.73
CA ARG A 49 -8.07 21.24 8.74
C ARG A 49 -7.50 21.53 7.36
N ILE A 50 -7.22 20.49 6.57
CA ILE A 50 -6.80 20.63 5.17
C ILE A 50 -7.88 21.35 4.35
N LEU A 51 -9.16 20.95 4.51
CA LEU A 51 -10.28 21.57 3.79
C LEU A 51 -10.51 23.03 4.19
N ALA A 52 -10.37 23.35 5.47
CA ALA A 52 -10.49 24.70 5.99
C ALA A 52 -9.36 25.59 5.44
N ALA A 53 -8.11 25.12 5.53
CA ALA A 53 -6.96 25.81 4.94
C ALA A 53 -7.19 26.04 3.44
N ARG A 54 -7.65 25.03 2.68
CA ARG A 54 -7.92 25.10 1.23
C ARG A 54 -8.90 26.22 0.81
N GLN A 55 -9.72 26.75 1.72
CA GLN A 55 -10.61 27.88 1.41
C GLN A 55 -9.85 29.15 1.01
N GLU A 56 -8.60 29.31 1.46
CA GLU A 56 -7.74 30.44 1.06
C GLU A 56 -7.16 30.29 -0.36
N GLY A 57 -7.36 29.13 -1.01
CA GLY A 57 -6.84 28.82 -2.34
C GLY A 57 -6.26 27.41 -2.45
N SER A 58 -6.01 26.94 -3.67
CA SER A 58 -5.36 25.65 -3.89
C SER A 58 -3.93 25.65 -3.32
N PHE A 59 -3.51 24.53 -2.74
CA PHE A 59 -2.13 24.34 -2.31
C PHE A 59 -1.23 24.20 -3.53
N THR A 60 -0.18 25.02 -3.58
CA THR A 60 0.74 25.10 -4.72
C THR A 60 2.13 24.53 -4.44
N SER A 61 2.48 24.34 -3.16
CA SER A 61 3.77 23.80 -2.73
C SER A 61 3.67 23.10 -1.38
N LEU A 62 4.73 22.35 -1.04
CA LEU A 62 4.86 21.72 0.27
C LEU A 62 4.91 22.75 1.39
N ASP A 63 5.61 23.87 1.18
CA ASP A 63 5.65 25.00 2.13
C ASP A 63 4.25 25.51 2.47
N ASP A 64 3.47 25.80 1.42
CA ASP A 64 2.13 26.35 1.55
C ASP A 64 1.22 25.39 2.31
N LEU A 65 1.31 24.09 1.99
CA LEU A 65 0.58 23.05 2.70
C LEU A 65 0.99 22.97 4.19
N CYS A 66 2.28 22.92 4.49
CA CYS A 66 2.79 22.83 5.86
C CYS A 66 2.40 24.05 6.69
N ARG A 67 2.61 25.26 6.16
CA ARG A 67 2.33 26.53 6.83
C ARG A 67 0.85 26.71 7.14
N ARG A 68 -0.04 26.43 6.18
CA ARG A 68 -1.49 26.64 6.34
C ARG A 68 -2.15 25.55 7.18
N THR A 69 -1.67 24.31 7.11
CA THR A 69 -2.29 23.19 7.84
C THR A 69 -1.64 22.90 9.19
N ARG A 70 -0.38 23.31 9.41
CA ARG A 70 0.41 23.00 10.63
C ARG A 70 0.28 21.53 11.05
N LEU A 71 0.23 20.62 10.07
CA LEU A 71 0.16 19.20 10.34
C LEU A 71 1.55 18.69 10.77
N PRO A 72 1.62 17.75 11.73
CA PRO A 72 2.87 17.10 12.08
C PRO A 72 3.54 16.44 10.86
N GLU A 73 4.88 16.45 10.84
CA GLU A 73 5.73 15.88 9.79
C GLU A 73 5.25 14.51 9.30
N ARG A 74 5.01 13.57 10.23
CA ARG A 74 4.53 12.22 9.89
C ARG A 74 3.24 12.19 9.08
N LYS A 75 2.34 13.16 9.28
CA LYS A 75 1.09 13.27 8.50
C LYS A 75 1.36 13.81 7.10
N ILE A 76 2.26 14.78 6.97
CA ILE A 76 2.72 15.31 5.69
C ILE A 76 3.41 14.23 4.87
N GLU A 77 4.32 13.46 5.48
CA GLU A 77 4.98 12.32 4.84
C GLU A 77 3.98 11.29 4.32
N ASN A 78 2.97 10.93 5.13
CA ASN A 78 1.94 9.98 4.70
C ASN A 78 1.08 10.53 3.55
N LEU A 79 0.79 11.84 3.51
CA LEU A 79 0.11 12.47 2.36
C LEU A 79 0.96 12.42 1.09
N ILE A 80 2.27 12.67 1.21
CA ILE A 80 3.21 12.55 0.09
C ILE A 80 3.27 11.11 -0.41
N GLN A 81 3.44 10.14 0.49
CA GLN A 81 3.48 8.72 0.16
C GLN A 81 2.17 8.23 -0.48
N ALA A 82 1.02 8.79 -0.08
CA ALA A 82 -0.29 8.48 -0.66
C ALA A 82 -0.50 9.09 -2.05
N GLY A 83 0.41 9.95 -2.53
CA GLY A 83 0.27 10.66 -3.79
C GLY A 83 -0.69 11.85 -3.74
N ALA A 84 -1.03 12.34 -2.54
CA ALA A 84 -1.96 13.46 -2.37
C ALA A 84 -1.49 14.76 -3.05
N VAL A 85 -0.20 14.84 -3.36
CA VAL A 85 0.50 16.00 -3.91
C VAL A 85 1.17 15.73 -5.26
N ASP A 86 0.89 14.57 -5.89
CA ASP A 86 1.48 14.18 -7.18
C ASP A 86 1.21 15.21 -8.30
N ALA A 87 0.12 15.99 -8.17
CA ALA A 87 -0.25 17.05 -9.12
C ALA A 87 0.80 18.17 -9.24
N TRP A 88 1.73 18.30 -8.29
CA TRP A 88 2.83 19.26 -8.37
C TRP A 88 3.96 18.79 -9.30
N GLY A 89 3.97 17.52 -9.74
CA GLY A 89 5.00 16.98 -10.63
C GLY A 89 6.38 16.83 -9.99
N ILE A 90 6.48 16.95 -8.66
CA ILE A 90 7.73 16.79 -7.91
C ILE A 90 7.84 15.34 -7.43
N PRO A 91 8.99 14.66 -7.62
CA PRO A 91 9.20 13.31 -7.13
C PRO A 91 8.93 13.18 -5.61
N ARG A 92 8.14 12.18 -5.21
CA ARG A 92 7.73 11.98 -3.81
C ARG A 92 8.92 11.92 -2.83
N ARG A 93 10.03 11.29 -3.24
CA ARG A 93 11.27 11.24 -2.42
C ARG A 93 11.85 12.63 -2.14
N LYS A 94 11.84 13.53 -3.13
CA LYS A 94 12.29 14.92 -2.97
C LYS A 94 11.39 15.65 -1.97
N LEU A 95 10.08 15.45 -2.05
CA LEU A 95 9.11 16.01 -1.12
C LEU A 95 9.26 15.45 0.32
N ILE A 96 9.51 14.15 0.49
CA ILE A 96 9.77 13.56 1.82
C ILE A 96 11.03 14.16 2.43
N TRP A 97 12.11 14.27 1.65
CA TRP A 97 13.33 14.91 2.12
C TRP A 97 13.09 16.38 2.52
N GLN A 98 12.34 17.14 1.71
CA GLN A 98 11.96 18.51 2.04
C GLN A 98 11.09 18.57 3.30
N ALA A 99 10.15 17.63 3.50
CA ALA A 99 9.30 17.58 4.68
C ALA A 99 10.11 17.41 5.97
N GLY A 100 11.19 16.61 5.94
CA GLY A 100 12.10 16.45 7.08
C GLY A 100 12.91 17.70 7.44
N LEU A 101 12.95 18.70 6.57
CA LEU A 101 13.55 20.01 6.87
C LEU A 101 12.55 20.96 7.54
N TYR A 102 11.24 20.71 7.43
CA TYR A 102 10.20 21.48 8.11
C TYR A 102 10.06 21.03 9.58
N LYS A 103 11.10 21.28 10.38
CA LYS A 103 10.94 21.31 11.83
C LYS A 103 10.25 22.61 12.20
N VAL A 104 9.00 22.51 12.66
CA VAL A 104 8.31 23.64 13.30
C VAL A 104 8.93 23.80 14.68
N ASP A 105 10.00 24.60 14.78
CA ASP A 105 10.34 25.26 16.03
C ASP A 105 9.40 26.47 16.21
N GLU A 106 8.85 26.64 17.41
CA GLU A 106 7.92 27.73 17.75
C GLU A 106 8.60 29.10 17.84
N ASP A 107 9.92 29.15 17.71
CA ASP A 107 10.70 30.38 17.68
C ASP A 107 11.78 30.30 16.59
N GLU A 108 11.85 31.37 15.78
CA GLU A 108 12.90 31.72 14.80
C GLU A 108 12.75 31.33 13.31
N LEU A 109 12.56 32.41 12.55
CA LEU A 109 13.12 32.77 11.23
C LEU A 109 12.94 31.83 10.02
N ASP A 110 12.21 32.40 9.06
CA ASP A 110 12.09 32.10 7.64
C ASP A 110 13.44 31.72 7.00
N LEU A 111 13.72 30.42 6.93
CA LEU A 111 14.88 29.89 6.22
C LEU A 111 14.41 29.32 4.88
N GLN A 112 14.45 30.17 3.85
CA GLN A 112 14.41 29.73 2.46
C GLN A 112 15.71 28.99 2.13
N PHE A 113 15.71 27.66 2.24
CA PHE A 113 16.81 26.85 1.76
C PHE A 113 16.65 26.55 0.27
N LEU A 114 17.61 27.02 -0.54
CA LEU A 114 17.82 26.56 -1.92
C LEU A 114 18.28 25.10 -1.87
N ALA A 115 17.34 24.17 -2.03
CA ALA A 115 17.62 22.74 -2.07
C ALA A 115 18.44 22.39 -3.32
N GLU A 116 19.68 21.95 -3.12
CA GLU A 116 20.52 21.38 -4.17
C GLU A 116 19.87 20.07 -4.69
N GLU A 117 19.77 19.95 -6.00
CA GLU A 117 18.95 18.94 -6.68
C GLU A 117 19.63 17.58 -6.62
N LEU A 118 19.26 16.76 -5.63
CA LEU A 118 19.71 15.37 -5.55
C LEU A 118 18.97 14.55 -6.62
N GLU A 119 19.61 14.29 -7.75
CA GLU A 119 19.12 13.39 -8.78
C GLU A 119 19.05 11.95 -8.22
N LEU A 120 17.85 11.52 -7.85
CA LEU A 120 17.59 10.16 -7.40
C LEU A 120 17.15 9.31 -8.59
N PRO A 121 17.75 8.12 -8.80
CA PRO A 121 17.50 7.31 -9.99
C PRO A 121 16.02 6.89 -10.11
N LEU A 122 15.49 7.01 -11.33
CA LEU A 122 14.15 6.57 -11.75
C LEU A 122 14.01 5.05 -11.69
N GLN A 123 13.64 4.51 -10.53
CA GLN A 123 13.01 3.19 -10.39
C GLN A 123 11.55 3.35 -9.88
N HIS A 124 10.84 4.28 -10.53
CA HIS A 124 9.86 5.19 -9.92
C HIS A 124 8.48 4.57 -9.62
N VAL A 125 7.88 3.80 -10.54
CA VAL A 125 6.43 3.50 -10.47
C VAL A 125 6.09 2.46 -9.40
N MET A 126 6.79 1.32 -9.35
CA MET A 126 6.48 0.25 -8.38
C MET A 126 6.71 0.72 -6.93
N GLN A 127 7.78 1.48 -6.69
CA GLN A 127 8.08 2.04 -5.38
C GLN A 127 7.03 3.06 -4.95
N GLU A 128 6.58 3.94 -5.86
CA GLU A 128 5.50 4.89 -5.56
C GLU A 128 4.18 4.19 -5.27
N GLN A 129 3.84 3.13 -6.02
CA GLN A 129 2.64 2.34 -5.77
C GLN A 129 2.74 1.56 -4.44
N ALA A 130 3.92 1.04 -4.11
CA ALA A 130 4.16 0.38 -2.82
C ALA A 130 4.09 1.36 -1.64
N MET A 131 4.66 2.57 -1.79
CA MET A 131 4.54 3.66 -0.80
C MET A 131 3.07 4.03 -0.58
N GLU A 132 2.33 4.24 -1.67
CA GLU A 132 0.90 4.57 -1.65
C GLU A 132 0.10 3.48 -0.94
N TYR A 133 0.36 2.22 -1.27
CA TYR A 133 -0.28 1.10 -0.61
C TYR A 133 0.05 1.04 0.89
N SER A 134 1.30 1.32 1.28
CA SER A 134 1.71 1.22 2.68
C SER A 134 0.99 2.23 3.61
N VAL A 135 0.52 3.34 3.03
CA VAL A 135 -0.19 4.39 3.78
C VAL A 135 -1.69 4.44 3.49
N THR A 136 -2.20 3.83 2.42
CA THR A 136 -3.65 3.81 2.12
C THR A 136 -4.29 2.44 2.23
N GLY A 137 -3.51 1.36 2.11
CA GLY A 137 -4.03 -0.01 1.95
C GLY A 137 -4.76 -0.23 0.62
N ILE A 138 -4.69 0.72 -0.32
CA ILE A 138 -5.43 0.71 -1.58
C ILE A 138 -4.43 0.83 -2.74
N ASN A 139 -4.63 0.01 -3.78
CA ASN A 139 -3.92 0.17 -5.05
C ASN A 139 -4.85 0.87 -6.05
N THR A 140 -4.46 2.03 -6.55
CA THR A 140 -5.23 2.81 -7.54
C THR A 140 -4.76 2.59 -8.97
N GLY A 141 -3.63 1.89 -9.16
CA GLY A 141 -3.10 1.49 -10.47
C GLY A 141 -3.09 -0.03 -10.67
N ASP A 142 -2.24 -0.50 -11.58
CA ASP A 142 -2.06 -1.93 -11.82
C ASP A 142 -1.63 -2.67 -10.55
N HIS A 143 -2.06 -3.93 -10.42
CA HIS A 143 -1.73 -4.75 -9.25
C HIS A 143 -0.20 -4.83 -9.06
N LEU A 144 0.32 -4.64 -7.83
CA LEU A 144 1.77 -4.55 -7.57
C LEU A 144 2.56 -5.75 -8.10
N MET A 145 1.93 -6.93 -8.07
CA MET A 145 2.53 -8.18 -8.56
C MET A 145 2.78 -8.17 -10.07
N SER A 146 2.05 -7.38 -10.85
CA SER A 146 2.22 -7.28 -12.31
C SER A 146 3.63 -6.80 -12.70
N TYR A 147 4.18 -5.84 -11.96
CA TYR A 147 5.54 -5.34 -12.17
C TYR A 147 6.62 -6.39 -11.88
N ALA A 148 6.30 -7.34 -11.00
CA ALA A 148 7.21 -8.42 -10.61
C ALA A 148 7.00 -9.70 -11.43
N ARG A 149 5.95 -9.78 -12.26
CA ARG A 149 5.43 -11.05 -12.79
C ARG A 149 6.45 -11.81 -13.61
N ASP A 150 7.16 -11.14 -14.51
CA ASP A 150 8.18 -11.78 -15.34
C ASP A 150 9.33 -12.33 -14.49
N TRP A 151 9.76 -11.56 -13.49
CA TRP A 151 10.82 -11.97 -12.57
C TRP A 151 10.43 -13.19 -11.72
N LEU A 152 9.16 -13.24 -11.29
CA LEU A 152 8.58 -14.34 -10.50
C LEU A 152 8.45 -15.61 -11.35
N ARG A 153 7.95 -15.49 -12.58
CA ARG A 153 7.79 -16.63 -13.51
C ARG A 153 9.13 -17.27 -13.85
N GLN A 154 10.18 -16.47 -14.06
CA GLN A 154 11.55 -16.97 -14.28
C GLN A 154 12.14 -17.77 -13.11
N ARG A 155 11.49 -17.75 -11.93
CA ARG A 155 11.93 -18.43 -10.70
C ARG A 155 10.95 -19.50 -10.24
N ASP A 156 10.06 -19.93 -11.13
CA ASP A 156 9.03 -20.94 -10.85
C ASP A 156 8.13 -20.55 -9.66
N ILE A 157 7.84 -19.25 -9.52
CA ILE A 157 6.89 -18.74 -8.54
C ILE A 157 5.53 -18.59 -9.24
N LEU A 158 4.58 -19.39 -8.79
CA LEU A 158 3.27 -19.56 -9.41
C LEU A 158 2.36 -18.35 -9.18
N ALA A 159 1.54 -18.06 -10.17
CA ALA A 159 0.35 -17.23 -10.05
C ALA A 159 -0.78 -17.99 -9.34
N SER A 160 -1.74 -17.25 -8.80
CA SER A 160 -2.87 -17.80 -8.06
C SER A 160 -3.70 -18.79 -8.89
N TYR A 161 -3.92 -18.51 -10.17
CA TYR A 161 -4.70 -19.38 -11.05
C TYR A 161 -3.99 -20.71 -11.38
N GLU A 162 -2.66 -20.75 -11.33
CA GLU A 162 -1.85 -21.94 -11.64
C GLU A 162 -1.91 -22.99 -10.52
N LEU A 163 -2.34 -22.60 -9.31
CA LEU A 163 -2.52 -23.53 -8.19
C LEU A 163 -3.61 -24.57 -8.46
N ALA A 164 -4.58 -24.26 -9.32
CA ALA A 164 -5.66 -25.18 -9.68
C ALA A 164 -5.14 -26.46 -10.37
N ASP A 165 -4.03 -26.36 -11.12
CA ASP A 165 -3.44 -27.45 -11.88
C ASP A 165 -2.39 -28.25 -11.07
N CYS A 166 -2.05 -27.78 -9.87
CA CYS A 166 -1.06 -28.42 -9.02
C CYS A 166 -1.66 -29.60 -8.22
N GLY A 167 -0.87 -30.66 -8.04
CA GLY A 167 -1.25 -31.83 -7.28
C GLY A 167 -1.32 -31.57 -5.76
N HIS A 168 -2.14 -32.35 -5.04
CA HIS A 168 -2.17 -32.33 -3.58
C HIS A 168 -0.80 -32.75 -3.00
N ASN A 169 -0.36 -32.09 -1.91
CA ASN A 169 0.95 -32.23 -1.27
C ASN A 169 2.15 -31.89 -2.16
N SER A 170 1.94 -31.20 -3.29
CA SER A 170 3.04 -30.65 -4.07
C SER A 170 3.68 -29.46 -3.36
N ILE A 171 5.00 -29.32 -3.51
CA ILE A 171 5.72 -28.14 -3.03
C ILE A 171 5.50 -27.02 -4.04
N VAL A 172 4.97 -25.90 -3.57
CA VAL A 172 4.71 -24.71 -4.39
C VAL A 172 5.43 -23.49 -3.84
N ARG A 173 5.75 -22.55 -4.72
CA ARG A 173 6.18 -21.20 -4.37
C ARG A 173 5.17 -20.23 -4.93
N VAL A 174 4.65 -19.35 -4.08
CA VAL A 174 3.70 -18.30 -4.47
C VAL A 174 4.19 -16.97 -3.91
N ALA A 175 3.78 -15.88 -4.54
CA ALA A 175 4.02 -14.55 -4.01
C ALA A 175 2.77 -13.69 -4.20
N GLY A 176 2.55 -12.77 -3.27
CA GLY A 176 1.39 -11.88 -3.35
C GLY A 176 1.43 -10.76 -2.34
N GLN A 177 0.51 -9.81 -2.52
CA GLN A 177 0.23 -8.74 -1.60
C GLN A 177 -0.47 -9.30 -0.36
N ASN A 178 0.09 -9.01 0.81
CA ASN A 178 -0.47 -9.42 2.08
C ASN A 178 -1.69 -8.54 2.42
N ARG A 179 -2.87 -9.13 2.48
CA ARG A 179 -4.13 -8.41 2.74
C ARG A 179 -4.51 -8.43 4.21
N VAL A 180 -4.61 -9.62 4.80
CA VAL A 180 -5.08 -9.82 6.17
C VAL A 180 -4.47 -11.08 6.76
N ALA A 181 -4.00 -10.99 8.01
CA ALA A 181 -3.69 -12.12 8.87
C ALA A 181 -4.82 -12.30 9.91
N GLN A 182 -5.44 -13.48 9.97
CA GLN A 182 -6.43 -13.82 10.99
C GLN A 182 -5.96 -15.01 11.82
N SER A 183 -6.05 -14.88 13.14
CA SER A 183 -5.78 -15.96 14.10
C SER A 183 -7.03 -16.25 14.92
N PRO A 184 -7.97 -17.06 14.42
CA PRO A 184 -9.16 -17.44 15.17
C PRO A 184 -8.78 -18.21 16.44
N GLN A 185 -9.36 -17.87 17.59
CA GLN A 185 -9.09 -18.55 18.87
C GLN A 185 -9.41 -20.05 18.83
N THR A 186 -10.27 -20.49 17.91
CA THR A 186 -10.74 -21.86 17.75
C THR A 186 -9.80 -22.76 16.91
N ALA A 187 -8.79 -22.20 16.24
CA ALA A 187 -7.96 -22.92 15.26
C ALA A 187 -6.65 -23.50 15.85
N LYS A 188 -6.60 -23.86 17.14
CA LYS A 188 -5.40 -24.40 17.81
C LYS A 188 -4.11 -23.56 17.57
N GLY A 189 -4.25 -22.23 17.50
CA GLY A 189 -3.14 -21.30 17.28
C GLY A 189 -2.67 -21.16 15.83
N MET A 190 -3.36 -21.78 14.86
CA MET A 190 -3.10 -21.58 13.44
C MET A 190 -3.46 -20.16 13.01
N THR A 191 -2.65 -19.59 12.11
CA THR A 191 -2.91 -18.29 11.47
C THR A 191 -3.22 -18.51 10.00
N PHE A 192 -4.25 -17.83 9.50
CA PHE A 192 -4.62 -17.81 8.10
C PHE A 192 -4.25 -16.45 7.50
N LEU A 193 -3.47 -16.47 6.43
CA LEU A 193 -3.14 -15.27 5.65
C LEU A 193 -3.83 -15.36 4.30
N THR A 194 -4.26 -14.23 3.77
CA THR A 194 -4.68 -14.12 2.37
C THR A 194 -3.66 -13.29 1.61
N LEU A 195 -3.02 -13.93 0.62
CA LEU A 195 -2.19 -13.25 -0.35
C LEU A 195 -2.99 -12.97 -1.62
N GLU A 196 -2.72 -11.87 -2.28
CA GLU A 196 -3.40 -11.48 -3.51
C GLU A 196 -2.39 -11.24 -4.63
N ASP A 197 -2.71 -11.73 -5.82
CA ASP A 197 -2.01 -11.39 -7.05
C ASP A 197 -2.99 -10.81 -8.08
N GLU A 198 -2.52 -10.61 -9.31
CA GLU A 198 -3.26 -9.99 -10.41
C GLU A 198 -4.57 -10.74 -10.74
N TRP A 199 -4.61 -12.05 -10.48
CA TRP A 199 -5.71 -12.92 -10.90
C TRP A 199 -6.60 -13.38 -9.75
N GLY A 200 -6.10 -13.36 -8.51
CA GLY A 200 -6.89 -13.88 -7.41
C GLY A 200 -6.22 -13.89 -6.06
N MET A 201 -6.99 -14.41 -5.10
CA MET A 201 -6.56 -14.60 -3.73
C MET A 201 -6.03 -16.02 -3.53
N MET A 202 -5.03 -16.15 -2.67
CA MET A 202 -4.43 -17.41 -2.26
C MET A 202 -4.51 -17.53 -0.75
N ASN A 203 -5.04 -18.66 -0.28
CA ASN A 203 -5.15 -18.95 1.15
C ASN A 203 -3.86 -19.58 1.64
N ILE A 204 -3.21 -18.93 2.61
CA ILE A 204 -1.98 -19.41 3.22
C ILE A 204 -2.28 -19.82 4.66
N VAL A 205 -1.90 -21.04 5.00
CA VAL A 205 -2.09 -21.61 6.34
C VAL A 205 -0.74 -21.65 7.04
N VAL A 206 -0.65 -21.03 8.21
CA VAL A 206 0.60 -20.86 8.96
C VAL A 206 0.46 -21.52 10.33
N ARG A 207 1.36 -22.48 10.60
CA ARG A 207 1.43 -23.15 11.90
C ARG A 207 2.06 -22.21 12.96
N PRO A 208 1.74 -22.39 14.26
CA PRO A 208 2.26 -21.53 15.33
C PRO A 208 3.78 -21.40 15.35
N ASP A 209 4.50 -22.50 15.10
CA ASP A 209 5.97 -22.55 15.06
C ASP A 209 6.55 -21.74 13.90
N ILE A 210 5.89 -21.80 12.73
CA ILE A 210 6.27 -21.01 11.55
C ILE A 210 5.94 -19.54 11.77
N PHE A 211 4.76 -19.23 12.32
CA PHE A 211 4.38 -17.85 12.62
C PHE A 211 5.35 -17.21 13.62
N GLY A 212 5.67 -17.89 14.72
CA GLY A 212 6.64 -17.39 15.71
C GLY A 212 8.02 -17.08 15.10
N ARG A 213 8.47 -17.89 14.12
CA ARG A 213 9.73 -17.67 13.42
C ARG A 213 9.70 -16.49 12.45
N TYR A 214 8.58 -16.29 11.74
CA TYR A 214 8.46 -15.32 10.64
C TYR A 214 7.55 -14.13 10.97
N ALA A 215 7.12 -13.95 12.22
CA ALA A 215 6.13 -12.96 12.64
C ALA A 215 6.45 -11.55 12.12
N ARG A 216 7.70 -11.11 12.26
CA ARG A 216 8.14 -9.80 11.77
C ARG A 216 7.93 -9.63 10.27
N ILE A 217 8.33 -10.64 9.47
CA ILE A 217 8.17 -10.59 8.01
C ILE A 217 6.67 -10.60 7.65
N ILE A 218 5.89 -11.49 8.28
CA ILE A 218 4.46 -11.63 8.01
C ILE A 218 3.67 -10.36 8.36
N LEU A 219 4.04 -9.65 9.43
CA LEU A 219 3.32 -8.48 9.91
C LEU A 219 3.76 -7.18 9.22
N ASP A 220 5.04 -7.04 8.92
CA ASP A 220 5.60 -5.77 8.44
C ASP A 220 5.69 -5.68 6.91
N SER A 221 5.68 -6.82 6.20
CA SER A 221 5.94 -6.83 4.76
C SER A 221 4.64 -6.77 3.95
N PRO A 222 4.48 -5.78 3.04
CA PRO A 222 3.29 -5.67 2.20
C PRO A 222 3.27 -6.72 1.08
N LEU A 223 4.43 -7.24 0.67
CA LEU A 223 4.58 -8.30 -0.33
C LEU A 223 5.33 -9.47 0.27
N LEU A 224 4.76 -10.67 0.14
CA LEU A 224 5.30 -11.90 0.70
C LEU A 224 5.55 -12.92 -0.39
N LEU A 225 6.67 -13.61 -0.28
CA LEU A 225 6.95 -14.86 -0.97
C LEU A 225 6.79 -16.00 0.04
N VAL A 226 6.03 -17.02 -0.35
CA VAL A 226 5.72 -18.19 0.47
C VAL A 226 6.16 -19.44 -0.27
N LYS A 227 6.89 -20.30 0.43
CA LYS A 227 7.11 -21.68 0.02
C LYS A 227 6.33 -22.59 0.97
N GLY A 228 5.55 -23.50 0.41
CA GLY A 228 4.67 -24.37 1.19
C GLY A 228 4.23 -25.61 0.45
N LEU A 229 3.35 -26.38 1.09
CA LEU A 229 2.67 -27.51 0.48
C LEU A 229 1.27 -27.09 0.04
N LEU A 230 0.87 -27.49 -1.16
CA LEU A 230 -0.50 -27.29 -1.62
C LEU A 230 -1.41 -28.36 -1.02
N GLU A 231 -2.39 -27.92 -0.23
CA GLU A 231 -3.43 -28.76 0.34
C GLU A 231 -4.78 -28.45 -0.32
N ARG A 232 -5.57 -29.51 -0.56
CA ARG A 232 -6.93 -29.38 -1.06
C ARG A 232 -7.87 -29.70 0.10
N GLY A 233 -8.63 -28.71 0.55
CA GLY A 233 -9.62 -28.87 1.60
C GLY A 233 -10.95 -29.38 1.06
N ASP A 234 -11.88 -29.62 1.98
CA ASP A 234 -13.25 -29.96 1.63
C ASP A 234 -13.89 -28.86 0.78
N GLY A 235 -14.75 -29.26 -0.16
CA GLY A 235 -15.42 -28.33 -1.08
C GLY A 235 -14.53 -27.73 -2.18
N GLY A 236 -13.31 -28.25 -2.39
CA GLY A 236 -12.43 -27.82 -3.49
C GLY A 236 -11.58 -26.58 -3.17
N THR A 237 -11.51 -26.19 -1.90
CA THR A 237 -10.65 -25.08 -1.46
C THR A 237 -9.18 -25.43 -1.62
N ILE A 238 -8.39 -24.48 -2.12
CA ILE A 238 -6.93 -24.64 -2.28
C ILE A 238 -6.24 -23.80 -1.21
N ASN A 239 -5.39 -24.45 -0.43
CA ASN A 239 -4.59 -23.83 0.62
C ASN A 239 -3.10 -24.09 0.37
N VAL A 240 -2.25 -23.15 0.76
CA VAL A 240 -0.81 -23.35 0.81
C VAL A 240 -0.39 -23.38 2.28
N VAL A 241 -0.02 -24.55 2.78
CA VAL A 241 0.54 -24.69 4.13
C VAL A 241 1.99 -24.21 4.11
N ALA A 242 2.22 -23.05 4.71
CA ALA A 242 3.49 -22.35 4.64
C ALA A 242 4.58 -23.04 5.46
N HIS A 243 5.77 -23.15 4.87
CA HIS A 243 6.98 -23.63 5.53
C HIS A 243 8.04 -22.54 5.65
N GLN A 244 8.10 -21.63 4.68
CA GLN A 244 9.08 -20.55 4.64
C GLN A 244 8.43 -19.27 4.11
N PHE A 245 8.83 -18.15 4.69
CA PHE A 245 8.49 -16.81 4.22
C PHE A 245 9.75 -16.05 3.85
N ALA A 246 9.64 -15.21 2.83
CA ALA A 246 10.57 -14.13 2.56
C ALA A 246 9.77 -12.87 2.23
N ALA A 247 10.29 -11.72 2.64
CA ALA A 247 9.80 -10.45 2.13
C ALA A 247 10.23 -10.32 0.66
N LEU A 248 9.29 -9.96 -0.20
CA LEU A 248 9.57 -9.71 -1.60
C LEU A 248 10.02 -8.24 -1.73
N PHE A 249 11.34 -8.03 -1.65
CA PHE A 249 11.96 -6.74 -1.94
C PHE A 249 12.34 -6.73 -3.43
N ILE A 250 11.64 -5.94 -4.23
CA ILE A 250 11.96 -5.70 -5.65
C ILE A 250 12.16 -4.20 -5.81
#